data_AF-A0A9E2IAD9-F1
#
_entry.id   AF-A0A9E2IAD9-F1
#
_cell.length_a   1.000
_cell.length_b   1.000
_cell.length_c   1.000
_cell.angle_alpha   90.00
_cell.angle_beta   90.00
_cell.angle_gamma   90.00
#
_symmetry.space_group_name_H-M   'P 1'
#
loop_
_entity.id
_entity.type
_entity.pdbx_description
1 polymer ?
#
loop_
_entity_poly.entity_id
_entity_poly.type
_entity_poly.pdbx_seq_one_letter_code
_entity_poly.pdbx_strand_id
1 'polypeptide(L)'
;MEFPRECELVEFAQKINVNYFLQMDIPSSDTKNFDSIISKTLDALYLEVSDILDIHIYSYHGKIKVYPNKEKLKENVFRNYPGQKYNLPSVYIHSDNAIHISLADLTLGMLAHEIAHAIISHYFVVPPPAKVQEVLTGYVEYSIRKSAGTLPSR
;
A
#
# COMPACT_ATOMS: atom_id res chain seq x y z
N MET A 1 -9.24 2.18 -11.84
CA MET A 1 -8.73 0.89 -11.32
C MET A 1 -8.69 -0.04 -12.53
N GLU A 2 -7.52 -0.52 -12.95
CA GLU A 2 -7.46 -1.71 -13.81
C GLU A 2 -7.60 -2.89 -12.86
N PHE A 3 -8.76 -3.56 -12.90
CA PHE A 3 -9.09 -4.57 -11.93
C PHE A 3 -8.35 -5.88 -12.24
N PRO A 4 -7.73 -6.51 -11.22
CA PRO A 4 -7.31 -7.90 -11.28
C PRO A 4 -8.51 -8.83 -11.53
N ARG A 5 -8.27 -10.08 -11.93
CA ARG A 5 -9.32 -11.11 -12.00
C ARG A 5 -9.98 -11.29 -10.61
N GLU A 6 -11.22 -11.73 -10.55
CA GLU A 6 -11.99 -11.87 -9.28
C GLU A 6 -11.22 -12.62 -8.16
N CYS A 7 -10.44 -13.66 -8.52
CA CYS A 7 -9.58 -14.40 -7.60
C CYS A 7 -8.43 -13.56 -7.01
N GLU A 8 -7.87 -12.64 -7.79
CA GLU A 8 -6.78 -11.75 -7.37
C GLU A 8 -7.28 -10.65 -6.40
N LEU A 9 -8.56 -10.24 -6.50
CA LEU A 9 -9.19 -9.31 -5.55
C LEU A 9 -9.41 -9.93 -4.17
N VAL A 10 -9.82 -11.20 -4.12
CA VAL A 10 -9.97 -11.93 -2.85
C VAL A 10 -8.62 -12.12 -2.18
N GLU A 11 -7.58 -12.51 -2.93
CA GLU A 11 -6.22 -12.62 -2.40
C GLU A 11 -5.72 -11.27 -1.88
N PHE A 12 -5.96 -10.19 -2.63
CA PHE A 12 -5.60 -8.84 -2.21
C PHE A 12 -6.29 -8.45 -0.89
N ALA A 13 -7.61 -8.64 -0.80
CA ALA A 13 -8.39 -8.37 0.40
C ALA A 13 -7.88 -9.16 1.62
N GLN A 14 -7.53 -10.44 1.44
CA GLN A 14 -6.97 -11.26 2.51
C GLN A 14 -5.60 -10.71 2.97
N LYS A 15 -4.73 -10.29 2.05
CA LYS A 15 -3.38 -9.80 2.37
C LYS A 15 -3.35 -8.41 3.01
N ILE A 16 -4.30 -7.54 2.70
CA ILE A 16 -4.46 -6.25 3.39
C ILE A 16 -5.18 -6.38 4.74
N ASN A 17 -5.44 -7.63 5.18
CA ASN A 17 -6.03 -7.96 6.47
C ASN A 17 -7.29 -7.13 6.78
N VAL A 18 -8.30 -7.22 5.93
CA VAL A 18 -9.59 -6.50 6.10
C VAL A 18 -10.15 -6.65 7.52
N ASN A 19 -9.97 -7.82 8.15
CA ASN A 19 -10.45 -8.08 9.50
C ASN A 19 -9.78 -7.19 10.58
N TYR A 20 -8.52 -6.81 10.39
CA TYR A 20 -7.81 -5.88 11.28
C TYR A 20 -8.49 -4.51 11.31
N PHE A 21 -8.96 -4.02 10.15
CA PHE A 21 -9.59 -2.71 10.03
C PHE A 21 -11.11 -2.70 10.27
N LEU A 22 -11.81 -3.74 9.82
CA LEU A 22 -13.27 -3.72 9.77
C LEU A 22 -13.97 -4.53 10.86
N GLN A 23 -13.27 -5.38 11.64
CA GLN A 23 -13.88 -6.28 12.63
C GLN A 23 -15.13 -7.03 12.08
N MET A 24 -15.15 -7.38 10.79
CA MET A 24 -16.30 -7.99 10.12
C MET A 24 -15.93 -9.38 9.59
N ASP A 25 -16.78 -10.38 9.85
CA ASP A 25 -16.78 -11.66 9.14
C ASP A 25 -17.37 -11.46 7.75
N ILE A 26 -16.56 -11.60 6.69
CA ILE A 26 -17.00 -11.36 5.29
C ILE A 26 -17.70 -12.62 4.74
N PRO A 27 -19.01 -12.58 4.40
CA PRO A 27 -19.68 -13.67 3.72
C PRO A 27 -19.28 -13.71 2.23
N SER A 28 -18.97 -14.90 1.72
CA SER A 28 -18.30 -15.13 0.43
C SER A 28 -19.10 -14.81 -0.85
N SER A 29 -20.28 -14.19 -0.79
CA SER A 29 -21.26 -14.26 -1.90
C SER A 29 -21.71 -12.93 -2.53
N ASP A 30 -21.04 -11.80 -2.33
CA ASP A 30 -21.50 -10.53 -2.91
C ASP A 30 -20.35 -9.62 -3.40
N THR A 31 -20.04 -9.67 -4.69
CA THR A 31 -18.92 -8.97 -5.34
C THR A 31 -19.02 -7.44 -5.26
N LYS A 32 -20.23 -6.87 -5.27
CA LYS A 32 -20.42 -5.42 -5.03
C LYS A 32 -20.02 -4.99 -3.62
N ASN A 33 -20.00 -5.92 -2.67
CA ASN A 33 -19.57 -5.66 -1.30
C ASN A 33 -18.04 -5.65 -1.21
N PHE A 34 -17.34 -6.47 -1.99
CA PHE A 34 -15.87 -6.59 -1.95
C PHE A 34 -15.13 -5.32 -2.35
N ASP A 35 -15.51 -4.66 -3.45
CA ASP A 35 -14.87 -3.40 -3.87
C ASP A 35 -15.02 -2.30 -2.81
N SER A 36 -16.20 -2.22 -2.20
CA SER A 36 -16.51 -1.29 -1.11
C SER A 36 -15.68 -1.60 0.14
N ILE A 37 -15.57 -2.88 0.51
CA ILE A 37 -14.75 -3.36 1.63
C ILE A 37 -13.28 -3.01 1.41
N ILE A 38 -12.73 -3.31 0.24
CA ILE A 38 -11.35 -3.00 -0.11
C ILE A 38 -11.12 -1.50 -0.04
N SER A 39 -12.00 -0.70 -0.65
CA SER A 39 -11.87 0.76 -0.64
C SER A 39 -11.87 1.32 0.78
N LYS A 40 -12.82 0.89 1.63
CA LYS A 40 -12.87 1.29 3.04
C LYS A 40 -11.64 0.86 3.83
N THR A 41 -11.10 -0.32 3.54
CA THR A 41 -9.90 -0.85 4.20
C THR A 41 -8.67 -0.01 3.81
N LEU A 42 -8.57 0.36 2.53
CA LEU A 42 -7.51 1.24 2.04
C LEU A 42 -7.60 2.65 2.62
N ASP A 43 -8.82 3.20 2.73
CA ASP A 43 -9.06 4.49 3.37
C ASP A 43 -8.67 4.44 4.85
N ALA A 44 -9.10 3.40 5.58
CA ALA A 44 -8.74 3.22 6.98
C ALA A 44 -7.23 3.09 7.18
N LEU A 45 -6.55 2.33 6.31
CA LEU A 45 -5.09 2.24 6.32
C LEU A 45 -4.43 3.59 6.03
N TYR A 46 -4.94 4.35 5.06
CA TYR A 46 -4.44 5.70 4.77
C TYR A 46 -4.57 6.63 5.99
N LEU A 47 -5.71 6.57 6.69
CA LEU A 47 -5.93 7.34 7.92
C LEU A 47 -4.93 6.93 9.01
N GLU A 48 -4.75 5.63 9.25
CA GLU A 48 -3.80 5.15 10.26
C GLU A 48 -2.36 5.56 9.92
N VAL A 49 -1.95 5.49 8.65
CA VAL A 49 -0.64 5.98 8.21
C VAL A 49 -0.50 7.49 8.41
N SER A 50 -1.55 8.26 8.10
CA SER A 50 -1.58 9.71 8.30
C SER A 50 -1.42 10.08 9.77
N ASP A 51 -2.11 9.35 10.66
CA ASP A 51 -2.05 9.53 12.11
C ASP A 51 -0.66 9.16 12.67
N ILE A 52 -0.04 8.07 12.19
CA ILE A 52 1.33 7.69 12.58
C ILE A 52 2.35 8.75 12.18
N LEU A 53 2.17 9.38 11.02
CA LEU A 53 3.02 10.46 10.53
C LEU A 53 2.69 11.83 11.15
N ASP A 54 1.58 11.94 11.90
CA ASP A 54 1.03 13.20 12.43
C ASP A 54 0.67 14.22 11.32
N ILE A 55 0.30 13.72 10.13
CA ILE A 55 -0.06 14.52 8.95
C ILE A 55 -1.56 14.33 8.66
N HIS A 56 -2.38 15.14 9.31
CA HIS A 56 -3.84 15.04 9.27
C HIS A 56 -4.46 15.67 8.00
N ILE A 57 -4.07 15.19 6.81
CA ILE A 57 -4.63 15.66 5.54
C ILE A 57 -5.27 14.50 4.78
N TYR A 58 -6.58 14.61 4.58
CA TYR A 58 -7.45 13.50 4.11
C TYR A 58 -7.96 13.68 2.67
N SER A 59 -7.22 14.42 1.84
CA SER A 59 -7.64 14.76 0.47
C SER A 59 -6.84 14.06 -0.63
N TYR A 60 -5.97 13.12 -0.26
CA TYR A 60 -5.15 12.39 -1.21
C TYR A 60 -5.99 11.47 -2.09
N HIS A 61 -5.79 11.55 -3.39
CA HIS A 61 -6.38 10.64 -4.37
C HIS A 61 -5.24 10.02 -5.17
N GLY A 62 -5.02 8.71 -5.00
CA GLY A 62 -3.96 7.97 -5.69
C GLY A 62 -4.48 6.71 -6.36
N LYS A 63 -3.60 6.02 -7.10
CA LYS A 63 -3.91 4.72 -7.71
C LYS A 63 -3.08 3.63 -7.05
N ILE A 64 -3.65 2.44 -6.89
CA ILE A 64 -2.91 1.23 -6.58
C ILE A 64 -2.96 0.32 -7.80
N LYS A 65 -1.79 -0.04 -8.33
CA LYS A 65 -1.60 -0.97 -9.44
C LYS A 65 -1.01 -2.26 -8.90
N VAL A 66 -1.79 -3.32 -8.97
CA VAL A 66 -1.43 -4.63 -8.44
C VAL A 66 -0.96 -5.51 -9.59
N TYR A 67 0.21 -6.12 -9.43
CA TYR A 67 0.81 -7.04 -10.40
C TYR A 67 0.88 -8.44 -9.81
N PRO A 68 0.72 -9.53 -10.59
CA PRO A 68 0.75 -10.89 -10.02
C PRO A 68 2.04 -11.24 -9.26
N ASN A 69 3.19 -10.76 -9.72
CA ASN A 69 4.52 -11.05 -9.15
C ASN A 69 5.53 -9.92 -9.42
N LYS A 70 6.72 -10.02 -8.83
CA LYS A 70 7.81 -9.04 -9.00
C LYS A 70 8.25 -8.92 -10.45
N GLU A 71 8.24 -10.02 -11.21
CA GLU A 71 8.64 -10.02 -12.62
C GLU A 71 7.71 -9.13 -13.44
N LYS A 72 6.40 -9.24 -13.23
CA LYS A 72 5.40 -8.40 -13.91
C LYS A 72 5.45 -6.96 -13.44
N LEU A 73 5.62 -6.70 -12.14
CA LEU A 73 5.85 -5.36 -11.64
C LEU A 73 7.07 -4.75 -12.34
N LYS A 74 8.17 -5.50 -12.38
CA LYS A 74 9.43 -5.08 -12.97
C LYS A 74 9.27 -4.74 -14.45
N GLU A 75 8.67 -5.63 -15.22
CA GLU A 75 8.41 -5.40 -16.65
C GLU A 75 7.63 -4.10 -16.91
N ASN A 76 6.65 -3.79 -16.05
CA ASN A 76 5.78 -2.63 -16.23
C ASN A 76 6.34 -1.33 -15.63
N VAL A 77 7.16 -1.41 -14.58
CA VAL A 77 7.71 -0.24 -13.89
C VAL A 77 9.05 0.18 -14.50
N PHE A 78 10.02 -0.73 -14.65
CA PHE A 78 11.37 -0.35 -15.09
C PHE A 78 11.43 0.10 -16.55
N ARG A 79 10.48 -0.32 -17.39
CA ARG A 79 10.37 0.19 -18.77
C ARG A 79 9.95 1.66 -18.82
N ASN A 80 9.13 2.08 -17.86
CA ASN A 80 8.51 3.40 -17.87
C ASN A 80 9.24 4.41 -16.94
N TYR A 81 9.99 3.91 -15.94
CA TYR A 81 10.62 4.74 -14.91
C TYR A 81 12.10 4.36 -14.70
N PRO A 82 13.01 4.83 -15.58
CA PRO A 82 14.44 4.57 -15.44
C PRO A 82 15.02 5.20 -14.17
N GLY A 83 15.91 4.49 -13.47
CA GLY A 83 16.57 4.97 -12.25
C GLY A 83 15.98 4.46 -10.93
N GLN A 84 14.86 3.72 -10.97
CA GLN A 84 14.33 3.07 -9.77
C GLN A 84 15.23 1.92 -9.28
N LYS A 85 15.25 1.68 -7.97
CA LYS A 85 15.98 0.55 -7.36
C LYS A 85 15.47 -0.75 -7.98
N TYR A 86 16.37 -1.51 -8.59
CA TYR A 86 16.03 -2.76 -9.27
C TYR A 86 15.56 -3.81 -8.24
N ASN A 87 14.51 -4.58 -8.57
CA ASN A 87 14.05 -5.75 -7.80
C ASN A 87 13.29 -5.49 -6.48
N LEU A 88 12.62 -4.35 -6.34
CA LEU A 88 11.71 -4.11 -5.19
C LEU A 88 10.35 -4.80 -5.40
N PRO A 89 9.72 -5.33 -4.31
CA PRO A 89 8.37 -5.92 -4.36
C PRO A 89 7.26 -4.87 -4.47
N SER A 90 7.56 -3.60 -4.17
CA SER A 90 6.66 -2.46 -4.23
C SER A 90 7.44 -1.18 -4.52
N VAL A 91 6.74 -0.17 -5.08
CA VAL A 91 7.27 1.18 -5.23
C VAL A 91 6.15 2.19 -5.46
N TYR A 92 6.19 3.31 -4.74
CA TYR A 92 5.42 4.50 -5.04
C TYR A 92 6.11 5.38 -6.09
N ILE A 93 5.38 5.77 -7.13
CA ILE A 93 5.87 6.61 -8.22
C ILE A 93 5.09 7.92 -8.23
N HIS A 94 5.73 8.99 -7.80
CA HIS A 94 5.13 10.31 -7.67
C HIS A 94 4.55 10.85 -9.00
N SER A 95 5.27 10.68 -10.11
CA SER A 95 4.82 11.15 -11.44
C SER A 95 3.58 10.42 -11.98
N ASP A 96 3.36 9.17 -11.57
CA ASP A 96 2.14 8.38 -11.91
C ASP A 96 1.03 8.60 -10.87
N ASN A 97 1.40 9.19 -9.73
CA ASN A 97 0.63 9.21 -8.50
C ASN A 97 0.03 7.82 -8.17
N ALA A 98 0.90 6.80 -8.26
CA ALA A 98 0.50 5.41 -8.17
C ALA A 98 1.46 4.59 -7.31
N ILE A 99 0.90 3.70 -6.49
CA ILE A 99 1.60 2.62 -5.80
C ILE A 99 1.59 1.41 -6.73
N HIS A 100 2.76 0.88 -7.05
CA HIS A 100 2.92 -0.35 -7.82
C HIS A 100 3.34 -1.46 -6.84
N ILE A 101 2.61 -2.57 -6.79
CA ILE A 101 2.89 -3.64 -5.82
C ILE A 101 2.71 -5.04 -6.41
N SER A 102 3.60 -5.95 -6.03
CA SER A 102 3.51 -7.39 -6.31
C SER A 102 2.49 -8.03 -5.37
N LEU A 103 1.42 -8.62 -5.92
CA LEU A 103 0.42 -9.37 -5.17
C LEU A 103 1.05 -10.52 -4.41
N ALA A 104 1.97 -11.27 -5.05
CA ALA A 104 2.66 -12.40 -4.44
C ALA A 104 3.36 -12.03 -3.12
N ASP A 105 3.97 -10.84 -3.07
CA ASP A 105 4.77 -10.35 -1.92
C ASP A 105 4.03 -9.34 -1.04
N LEU A 106 2.80 -8.99 -1.40
CA LEU A 106 2.02 -7.99 -0.72
C LEU A 106 1.87 -8.33 0.76
N THR A 107 2.22 -7.36 1.61
CA THR A 107 1.91 -7.39 3.04
C THR A 107 1.30 -6.07 3.43
N LEU A 108 0.50 -6.07 4.49
CA LEU A 108 -0.10 -4.84 5.01
C LEU A 108 0.96 -3.77 5.33
N GLY A 109 2.07 -4.16 5.97
CA GLY A 109 3.18 -3.24 6.27
C GLY A 109 3.81 -2.65 5.02
N MET A 110 4.02 -3.45 3.97
CA MET A 110 4.57 -2.98 2.70
C MET A 110 3.64 -1.96 2.03
N LEU A 111 2.32 -2.20 2.06
CA LEU A 111 1.37 -1.23 1.52
C LEU A 111 1.37 0.07 2.33
N ALA A 112 1.43 -0.02 3.67
CA ALA A 112 1.54 1.15 4.54
C ALA A 112 2.82 1.96 4.27
N HIS A 113 3.94 1.28 4.00
CA HIS A 113 5.20 1.88 3.63
C HIS A 113 5.07 2.76 2.37
N GLU A 114 4.43 2.24 1.32
CA GLU A 114 4.25 3.00 0.08
C GLU A 114 3.21 4.12 0.20
N ILE A 115 2.17 3.94 1.04
CA ILE A 115 1.23 5.02 1.37
C ILE A 115 1.96 6.17 2.09
N ALA A 116 2.89 5.85 2.99
CA ALA A 116 3.71 6.85 3.65
C ALA A 116 4.57 7.64 2.65
N HIS A 117 5.16 6.97 1.65
CA HIS A 117 5.84 7.66 0.55
C HIS A 117 4.89 8.60 -0.21
N ALA A 118 3.66 8.16 -0.49
CA ALA A 118 2.66 8.99 -1.14
C ALA A 118 2.34 10.25 -0.33
N ILE A 119 2.04 10.12 0.96
CA ILE A 119 1.75 11.24 1.88
C ILE A 119 2.95 12.20 1.96
N ILE A 120 4.16 11.68 2.19
CA ILE A 120 5.37 12.51 2.30
C ILE A 120 5.59 13.31 1.01
N SER A 121 5.46 12.65 -0.15
CA SER A 121 5.68 13.30 -1.45
C SER A 121 4.64 14.37 -1.79
N HIS A 122 3.43 14.26 -1.24
CA HIS A 122 2.32 15.16 -1.55
C HIS A 122 2.22 16.34 -0.58
N TYR A 123 2.56 16.15 0.69
CA TYR A 123 2.30 17.15 1.72
C TYR A 123 3.54 17.86 2.26
N PHE A 124 4.74 17.33 2.04
CA PHE A 124 5.95 18.10 2.31
C PHE A 124 6.22 19.09 1.17
N VAL A 125 6.19 20.39 1.49
CA VAL A 125 6.52 21.47 0.55
C VAL A 125 7.92 21.27 -0.04
N VAL A 126 8.87 20.84 0.79
CA VAL A 126 10.20 20.40 0.38
C VAL A 126 10.36 18.95 0.83
N PRO A 127 10.46 17.99 -0.10
CA PRO A 127 10.56 16.58 0.28
C PRO A 127 11.83 16.36 1.12
N PRO A 128 11.75 15.58 2.22
CA PRO A 128 12.93 15.23 2.99
C PRO A 128 13.97 14.49 2.14
N PRO A 129 15.26 14.47 2.52
CA PRO A 129 16.25 13.63 1.85
C PRO A 129 15.80 12.17 1.79
N ALA A 130 16.14 11.44 0.71
CA ALA A 130 15.66 10.07 0.47
C ALA A 130 15.84 9.14 1.68
N LYS A 131 16.99 9.21 2.37
CA LYS A 131 17.24 8.41 3.58
C LYS A 131 16.27 8.74 4.73
N VAL A 132 15.88 10.00 4.89
CA VAL A 132 14.92 10.44 5.92
C VAL A 132 13.52 9.96 5.56
N GLN A 133 13.13 10.01 4.28
CA GLN A 133 11.86 9.46 3.84
C GLN A 133 11.76 7.96 4.19
N GLU A 134 12.80 7.18 3.88
CA GLU A 134 12.85 5.74 4.17
C GLU A 134 12.81 5.44 5.68
N VAL A 135 13.36 6.33 6.53
CA VAL A 135 13.23 6.21 7.99
C VAL A 135 11.79 6.43 8.44
N LEU A 136 11.10 7.45 7.89
CA LEU A 136 9.70 7.74 8.22
C LEU A 136 8.78 6.62 7.73
N THR A 137 8.95 6.15 6.48
CA THR A 137 8.16 5.05 5.93
C THR A 137 8.45 3.73 6.64
N GLY A 138 9.70 3.47 7.02
CA GLY A 138 10.08 2.33 7.86
C GLY A 138 9.47 2.38 9.26
N TYR A 139 9.34 3.57 9.86
CA TYR A 139 8.64 3.74 11.15
C TYR A 139 7.14 3.45 11.04
N VAL A 140 6.50 3.90 9.96
CA VAL A 140 5.11 3.57 9.64
C VAL A 140 4.93 2.07 9.49
N GLU A 141 5.75 1.43 8.65
CA GLU A 141 5.70 -0.02 8.44
C GLU A 141 5.84 -0.77 9.77
N TYR A 142 6.82 -0.41 10.59
CA TYR A 142 7.03 -1.01 11.90
C TYR A 142 5.79 -0.86 12.80
N SER A 143 5.19 0.32 12.84
CA SER A 143 4.03 0.62 13.69
C SER A 143 2.81 -0.19 13.28
N ILE A 144 2.52 -0.26 11.99
CA ILE A 144 1.43 -1.08 11.44
C ILE A 144 1.68 -2.57 11.72
N ARG A 145 2.88 -3.07 11.49
CA ARG A 145 3.21 -4.48 11.74
C ARG A 145 3.13 -4.83 13.22
N LYS A 146 3.49 -3.91 14.10
CA LYS A 146 3.35 -4.06 15.55
C LYS A 146 1.88 -4.18 15.94
N SER A 147 1.02 -3.27 15.48
CA SER A 147 -0.41 -3.28 15.79
C SER A 147 -1.11 -4.51 15.22
N ALA A 148 -0.73 -4.94 14.00
CA ALA A 148 -1.26 -6.14 13.35
C ALA A 148 -0.66 -7.47 13.88
N GLY A 149 0.30 -7.43 14.81
CA GLY A 149 0.93 -8.65 15.35
C GLY A 149 1.79 -9.44 14.35
N THR A 150 2.33 -8.78 13.31
CA THR A 150 3.11 -9.40 12.21
C THR A 150 4.62 -9.07 12.27
N LEU A 151 5.10 -8.65 13.43
CA LEU A 151 6.54 -8.49 13.66
C LEU A 151 7.24 -9.86 13.69
N PRO A 152 8.49 -9.96 13.22
CA PRO A 152 9.25 -11.21 13.31
C PRO A 152 9.48 -11.56 14.78
N SER A 153 9.31 -12.84 15.12
CA SER A 153 9.78 -13.38 16.40
C SER A 153 11.30 -13.18 16.48
N ARG A 154 11.77 -12.64 17.60
CA ARG A 154 13.20 -12.51 17.89
C ARG A 154 13.87 -13.88 18.10
#